data_AF-A0AAW2XTQ6-F1
#
_entry.id   AF-A0AAW2XTQ6-F1
#
_cell.length_a   1.000
_cell.length_b   1.000
_cell.length_c   1.000
_cell.angle_alpha   90.00
_cell.angle_beta   90.00
_cell.angle_gamma   90.00
#
_symmetry.space_group_name_H-M   'P 1'
#
loop_
_entity.id
_entity.type
_entity.pdbx_description
1 polymer ?
#
loop_
_entity_poly.entity_id
_entity_poly.type
_entity_poly.pdbx_seq_one_letter_code
_entity_poly.pdbx_strand_id
1 'polypeptide(L)'
;MSSNEKVKMPSGCYIRALWILNNQDFVVFSRKFPVVEKRWRVACEKESDDDFKYNSLPYDSELAAAFIDRKKREGSARGFGLRLSQSAKGSDSWVDDPITRHVISLYINKEEKGENYLLWPLLLHIKGPYSILVLPLVEPHHLKSYSRMSNRSDCGSAIGADENLSSLLLDLPSITGGFNVAHTIGDIIVGEAMEPEVVVAAAPSVGGLLDSLTGSIGITGISARAKPVAAPLAASTVSGTAVSGAIMSDAPKMGSRPLDKDALRSFISSSMPFGTPLDMSFLNISAIKTTGFSSADVPPAERKQPAWKPYLYRGKQRILFTIYDTVHAAMYDRDEIPDSITISGQVNCRAELEGLPDVLFPLTGLDTARVESLSFTLCSSSRAWR
;
A
#
# COMPACT_ATOMS: atom_id res chain seq x y z
N MET A 1 44.74 -11.47 -6.88
CA MET A 1 44.00 -10.57 -5.97
C MET A 1 42.58 -10.49 -6.48
N SER A 2 41.67 -11.22 -5.83
CA SER A 2 40.24 -11.31 -6.19
C SER A 2 39.49 -10.18 -5.48
N SER A 3 39.02 -9.19 -6.22
CA SER A 3 38.05 -8.22 -5.74
C SER A 3 36.66 -8.80 -5.97
N ASN A 4 36.07 -9.32 -4.90
CA ASN A 4 34.69 -9.78 -4.83
C ASN A 4 33.76 -8.56 -4.97
N GLU A 5 33.46 -8.17 -6.21
CA GLU A 5 32.46 -7.15 -6.48
C GLU A 5 31.08 -7.77 -6.25
N LYS A 6 30.58 -7.70 -5.01
CA LYS A 6 29.17 -7.97 -4.69
C LYS A 6 28.35 -7.01 -5.54
N VAL A 7 27.81 -7.51 -6.66
CA VAL A 7 26.86 -6.76 -7.48
C VAL A 7 25.66 -6.45 -6.58
N LYS A 8 25.59 -5.20 -6.13
CA LYS A 8 24.52 -4.66 -5.32
C LYS A 8 23.21 -4.88 -6.07
N MET A 9 22.27 -5.62 -5.47
CA MET A 9 20.93 -5.75 -6.05
C MET A 9 20.32 -4.35 -6.19
N PRO A 10 19.52 -4.11 -7.23
CA PRO A 10 18.94 -2.79 -7.46
C PRO A 10 18.10 -2.38 -6.25
N SER A 11 18.33 -1.16 -5.76
CA SER A 11 17.73 -0.58 -4.54
C SER A 11 16.26 -0.18 -4.70
N GLY A 12 15.49 -0.93 -5.51
CA GLY A 12 14.12 -0.60 -5.90
C GLY A 12 13.14 -1.73 -5.62
N CYS A 13 11.85 -1.41 -5.65
CA CYS A 13 10.79 -2.41 -5.55
C CYS A 13 10.60 -3.14 -6.89
N TYR A 14 10.64 -4.46 -6.87
CA TYR A 14 10.30 -5.32 -8.02
C TYR A 14 9.31 -6.40 -7.57
N ILE A 15 8.31 -6.67 -8.38
CA ILE A 15 7.26 -7.66 -8.11
C ILE A 15 7.51 -8.88 -8.98
N ARG A 16 7.66 -10.06 -8.35
CA ARG A 16 7.80 -11.34 -9.05
C ARG A 16 6.47 -11.84 -9.57
N ALA A 17 5.43 -11.75 -8.73
CA ALA A 17 4.08 -12.17 -9.08
C ALA A 17 3.03 -11.53 -8.16
N LEU A 18 1.78 -11.56 -8.59
CA LEU A 18 0.62 -11.23 -7.77
C LEU A 18 -0.56 -12.15 -8.09
N TRP A 19 -1.40 -12.37 -7.09
CA TRP A 19 -2.61 -13.19 -7.17
C TRP A 19 -3.75 -12.50 -6.44
N ILE A 20 -4.97 -12.69 -6.94
CA ILE A 20 -6.19 -12.24 -6.30
C ILE A 20 -7.07 -13.45 -6.11
N LEU A 21 -7.44 -13.70 -4.87
CA LEU A 21 -8.34 -14.77 -4.46
C LEU A 21 -9.68 -14.15 -4.08
N ASN A 22 -10.77 -14.83 -4.41
CA ASN A 22 -12.09 -14.46 -3.92
C ASN A 22 -12.32 -14.99 -2.49
N ASN A 23 -13.51 -14.74 -1.94
CA ASN A 23 -13.93 -15.21 -0.62
C ASN A 23 -14.05 -16.74 -0.50
N GLN A 24 -13.97 -17.47 -1.60
CA GLN A 24 -13.98 -18.94 -1.67
C GLN A 24 -12.56 -19.50 -1.89
N ASP A 25 -11.53 -18.66 -1.77
CA ASP A 25 -10.12 -19.02 -1.94
C ASP A 25 -9.73 -19.49 -3.34
N PHE A 26 -10.56 -19.20 -4.35
CA PHE A 26 -10.19 -19.43 -5.74
C PHE A 26 -9.39 -18.24 -6.29
N VAL A 27 -8.28 -18.52 -6.95
CA VAL A 27 -7.52 -17.52 -7.71
C VAL A 27 -8.35 -17.06 -8.90
N VAL A 28 -8.88 -15.83 -8.82
CA VAL A 28 -9.68 -15.22 -9.88
C VAL A 28 -8.83 -14.43 -10.87
N PHE A 29 -7.62 -14.04 -10.47
CA PHE A 29 -6.65 -13.33 -11.29
C PHE A 29 -5.23 -13.61 -10.82
N SER A 30 -4.30 -13.75 -11.76
CA SER A 30 -2.86 -13.87 -11.48
C SER A 30 -2.05 -13.12 -12.53
N ARG A 31 -0.91 -12.54 -12.11
CA ARG A 31 0.08 -11.94 -13.00
C ARG A 31 1.47 -12.29 -12.51
N LYS A 32 2.25 -12.94 -13.37
CA LYS A 32 3.66 -13.27 -13.13
C LYS A 32 4.52 -12.35 -13.99
N PHE A 33 5.68 -11.96 -13.48
CA PHE A 33 6.64 -11.09 -14.17
C PHE A 33 7.93 -11.86 -14.49
N PRO A 34 8.05 -12.45 -15.70
CA PRO A 34 9.17 -13.33 -16.04
C PRO A 34 10.54 -12.66 -15.95
N VAL A 35 10.61 -11.34 -16.20
CA VAL A 35 11.85 -10.57 -16.09
C VAL A 35 12.37 -10.55 -14.65
N VAL A 36 11.49 -10.31 -13.68
CA VAL A 36 11.85 -10.30 -12.26
C VAL A 36 12.12 -11.71 -11.76
N GLU A 37 11.34 -12.69 -12.22
CA GLU A 37 11.56 -14.09 -11.86
C GLU A 37 12.89 -14.64 -12.39
N LYS A 38 13.33 -14.22 -13.58
CA LYS A 38 14.66 -14.53 -14.09
C LYS A 38 15.76 -13.94 -13.21
N ARG A 39 15.59 -12.72 -12.69
CA ARG A 39 16.55 -12.11 -11.74
C ARG A 39 16.62 -12.89 -10.44
N TRP A 40 15.47 -13.30 -9.91
CA TRP A 40 15.39 -14.17 -8.72
C TRP A 40 16.16 -15.48 -8.94
N ARG A 41 15.94 -16.15 -10.08
CA ARG A 41 16.67 -17.38 -10.44
C ARG A 41 18.18 -17.16 -10.44
N VAL A 42 18.65 -16.13 -11.13
CA VAL A 42 20.09 -15.82 -11.21
C VAL A 42 20.66 -15.49 -9.83
N ALA A 43 19.91 -14.82 -8.96
CA ALA A 43 20.34 -14.56 -7.59
C ALA A 43 20.46 -15.88 -6.79
N CYS A 44 19.49 -16.78 -6.91
CA CYS A 44 19.54 -18.09 -6.24
C CYS A 44 20.74 -18.93 -6.71
N GLU A 45 21.02 -18.96 -8.03
CA GLU A 45 22.12 -19.73 -8.62
C GLU A 45 23.51 -19.22 -8.22
N LYS A 46 23.62 -17.95 -7.83
CA LYS A 46 24.89 -17.36 -7.36
C LYS A 46 25.17 -17.65 -5.88
N GLU A 47 24.16 -18.05 -5.14
CA GLU A 47 24.29 -18.41 -3.74
C GLU A 47 25.06 -19.74 -3.66
N SER A 48 26.24 -19.74 -3.04
CA SER A 48 27.18 -20.88 -3.02
C SER A 48 26.77 -22.03 -2.08
N ASP A 49 25.48 -22.16 -1.79
CA ASP A 49 24.95 -23.03 -0.75
C ASP A 49 24.09 -24.12 -1.40
N ASP A 50 24.60 -25.36 -1.36
CA ASP A 50 24.03 -26.52 -2.06
C ASP A 50 22.59 -26.86 -1.63
N ASP A 51 22.18 -26.40 -0.44
CA ASP A 51 20.84 -26.61 0.12
C ASP A 51 19.81 -25.58 -0.37
N PHE A 52 20.23 -24.47 -0.96
CA PHE A 52 19.32 -23.42 -1.43
C PHE A 52 19.06 -23.53 -2.93
N LYS A 53 17.99 -24.24 -3.30
CA LYS A 53 17.61 -24.45 -4.71
C LYS A 53 16.51 -23.49 -5.15
N TYR A 54 16.68 -22.92 -6.35
CA TYR A 54 15.64 -22.17 -7.02
C TYR A 54 14.41 -23.05 -7.25
N ASN A 55 13.24 -22.53 -6.86
CA ASN A 55 11.95 -23.12 -7.13
C ASN A 55 11.13 -22.19 -8.03
N SER A 56 10.57 -22.75 -9.12
CA SER A 56 9.65 -22.03 -9.99
C SER A 56 8.38 -21.62 -9.26
N LEU A 57 7.84 -20.44 -9.60
CA LEU A 57 6.56 -19.95 -9.10
C LEU A 57 5.44 -20.99 -9.24
N PRO A 58 4.55 -21.11 -8.24
CA PRO A 58 3.49 -22.10 -8.23
C PRO A 58 2.45 -21.87 -9.33
N TYR A 59 1.75 -22.94 -9.72
CA TYR A 59 0.50 -22.82 -10.44
C TYR A 59 -0.60 -22.23 -9.54
N ASP A 60 -1.64 -21.68 -10.15
CA ASP A 60 -2.71 -21.01 -9.40
C ASP A 60 -3.47 -22.00 -8.49
N SER A 61 -3.58 -23.27 -8.89
CA SER A 61 -4.13 -24.36 -8.06
C SER A 61 -3.27 -24.69 -6.85
N GLU A 62 -1.95 -24.82 -7.05
CA GLU A 62 -0.98 -25.08 -5.97
C GLU A 62 -0.97 -23.94 -4.94
N LEU A 63 -1.01 -22.69 -5.42
CA LEU A 63 -1.08 -21.52 -4.55
C LEU A 63 -2.39 -21.47 -3.76
N ALA A 64 -3.53 -21.73 -4.40
CA ALA A 64 -4.83 -21.75 -3.74
C ALA A 64 -4.87 -22.82 -2.64
N ALA A 65 -4.40 -24.04 -2.94
CA ALA A 65 -4.30 -25.12 -1.95
C ALA A 65 -3.42 -24.73 -0.75
N ALA A 66 -2.23 -24.19 -1.01
CA ALA A 66 -1.32 -23.73 0.03
C ALA A 66 -1.90 -22.58 0.87
N PHE A 67 -2.68 -21.68 0.25
CA PHE A 67 -3.36 -20.60 0.95
C PHE A 67 -4.47 -21.11 1.88
N ILE A 68 -5.25 -22.10 1.44
CA ILE A 68 -6.27 -22.77 2.27
C ILE A 68 -5.61 -23.49 3.45
N ASP A 69 -4.52 -24.22 3.20
CA ASP A 69 -3.82 -24.95 4.27
C ASP A 69 -3.16 -23.99 5.27
N ARG A 70 -2.65 -22.85 4.81
CA ARG A 70 -2.17 -21.79 5.70
C ARG A 70 -3.24 -21.34 6.69
N LYS A 71 -4.51 -21.21 6.28
CA LYS A 71 -5.58 -20.77 7.20
C LYS A 71 -5.78 -21.71 8.39
N LYS A 72 -5.33 -22.97 8.28
CA LYS A 72 -5.39 -23.97 9.34
C LYS A 72 -4.16 -23.94 10.26
N ARG A 73 -3.08 -23.24 9.89
CA ARG A 73 -1.84 -23.17 10.69
C ARG A 73 -2.05 -22.39 11.99
N GLU A 74 -1.31 -22.79 13.03
CA GLU A 74 -1.22 -22.05 14.29
C GLU A 74 -0.82 -20.58 14.03
N GLY A 75 -1.46 -19.63 14.72
CA GLY A 75 -1.30 -18.19 14.54
C GLY A 75 -2.16 -17.59 13.42
N SER A 76 -2.34 -18.31 12.30
CA SER A 76 -3.21 -17.91 11.20
C SER A 76 -4.69 -18.16 11.50
N ALA A 77 -5.03 -19.35 12.00
CA ALA A 77 -6.42 -19.74 12.32
C ALA A 77 -7.10 -18.84 13.36
N ARG A 78 -6.31 -18.24 14.26
CA ARG A 78 -6.80 -17.33 15.31
C ARG A 78 -6.79 -15.86 14.88
N GLY A 79 -6.19 -15.53 13.72
CA GLY A 79 -5.96 -14.13 13.30
C GLY A 79 -4.90 -13.38 14.12
N PHE A 80 -4.38 -14.03 15.17
CA PHE A 80 -3.30 -13.59 16.03
C PHE A 80 -2.71 -14.82 16.72
N GLY A 81 -1.38 -14.83 16.91
CA GLY A 81 -0.72 -15.91 17.64
C GLY A 81 0.57 -15.40 18.25
N LEU A 82 0.60 -15.30 19.58
CA LEU A 82 1.83 -15.09 20.31
C LEU A 82 2.67 -16.37 20.19
N ARG A 83 3.90 -16.28 19.69
CA ARG A 83 4.80 -17.44 19.66
C ARG A 83 5.21 -17.81 21.08
N LEU A 84 4.98 -19.06 21.46
CA LEU A 84 5.36 -19.64 22.74
C LEU A 84 6.42 -20.73 22.54
N SER A 85 7.10 -21.14 23.60
CA SER A 85 8.12 -22.22 23.56
C SER A 85 7.61 -23.57 23.04
N GLN A 86 6.28 -23.76 23.10
CA GLN A 86 5.56 -24.95 22.62
C GLN A 86 4.87 -24.76 21.27
N SER A 87 5.05 -23.59 20.62
CA SER A 87 4.47 -23.34 19.30
C SER A 87 5.06 -24.29 18.27
N ALA A 88 4.22 -24.70 17.32
CA ALA A 88 4.64 -25.57 16.22
C ALA A 88 5.72 -24.88 15.36
N LYS A 89 6.73 -25.65 14.96
CA LYS A 89 7.71 -25.21 13.95
C LYS A 89 6.99 -24.88 12.64
N GLY A 90 7.36 -23.77 12.00
CA GLY A 90 6.69 -23.28 10.81
C GLY A 90 5.29 -22.73 11.06
N SER A 91 4.92 -22.41 12.31
CA SER A 91 3.68 -21.68 12.62
C SER A 91 3.74 -20.23 12.15
N ASP A 92 2.57 -19.61 11.99
CA ASP A 92 2.43 -18.18 11.75
C ASP A 92 2.32 -17.38 13.07
N SER A 93 2.56 -18.02 14.22
CA SER A 93 2.65 -17.33 15.51
C SER A 93 3.97 -16.56 15.58
N TRP A 94 3.93 -15.29 15.97
CA TRP A 94 5.09 -14.41 16.15
C TRP A 94 4.95 -13.60 17.44
N VAL A 95 6.06 -13.21 18.06
CA VAL A 95 6.06 -12.62 19.41
C VAL A 95 5.50 -11.20 19.41
N ASP A 96 5.95 -10.35 18.50
CA ASP A 96 5.54 -8.95 18.43
C ASP A 96 5.74 -8.42 17.01
N ASP A 97 4.76 -8.59 16.12
CA ASP A 97 4.65 -7.65 15.01
C ASP A 97 3.26 -7.66 14.34
N PRO A 98 2.51 -6.53 14.31
CA PRO A 98 1.35 -6.41 13.42
C PRO A 98 1.70 -6.65 11.94
N ILE A 99 2.94 -6.41 11.50
CA ILE A 99 3.38 -6.63 10.10
C ILE A 99 3.24 -8.09 9.67
N THR A 100 3.38 -9.05 10.59
CA THR A 100 3.30 -10.49 10.28
C THR A 100 1.91 -10.94 9.85
N ARG A 101 0.86 -10.17 10.19
CA ARG A 101 -0.49 -10.39 9.67
C ARG A 101 -0.58 -10.11 8.18
N HIS A 102 0.30 -9.24 7.70
CA HIS A 102 0.32 -8.71 6.36
C HIS A 102 1.48 -9.28 5.52
N VAL A 103 2.51 -9.86 6.13
CA VAL A 103 3.60 -10.56 5.45
C VAL A 103 3.56 -12.03 5.83
N ILE A 104 3.06 -12.85 4.91
CA ILE A 104 2.80 -14.26 5.14
C ILE A 104 3.77 -15.15 4.37
N SER A 105 3.87 -16.42 4.78
CA SER A 105 4.53 -17.47 4.01
C SER A 105 3.54 -18.55 3.58
N LEU A 106 3.80 -19.15 2.42
CA LEU A 106 3.10 -20.36 1.97
C LEU A 106 4.10 -21.50 1.78
N TYR A 107 3.72 -22.70 2.18
CA TYR A 107 4.43 -23.92 1.84
C TYR A 107 3.75 -24.53 0.63
N ILE A 108 4.44 -24.55 -0.51
CA ILE A 108 3.91 -25.12 -1.74
C ILE A 108 4.36 -26.58 -1.81
N ASN A 109 3.40 -27.49 -1.82
CA ASN A 109 3.64 -28.90 -2.04
C ASN A 109 3.71 -29.18 -3.55
N LYS A 110 4.86 -29.65 -4.04
CA LYS A 110 5.00 -30.19 -5.39
C LYS A 110 4.99 -31.71 -5.28
N GLU A 111 3.87 -32.31 -5.68
CA GLU A 111 3.62 -33.76 -5.61
C GLU A 111 4.78 -34.59 -6.20
N GLU A 112 5.49 -34.06 -7.21
CA GLU A 112 6.59 -34.75 -7.90
C GLU A 112 7.91 -34.85 -7.11
N LYS A 113 8.13 -34.04 -6.06
CA LYS A 113 9.45 -33.95 -5.38
C LYS A 113 9.46 -34.29 -3.90
N GLY A 114 8.30 -34.46 -3.27
CA GLY A 114 8.20 -34.77 -1.83
C GLY A 114 8.71 -33.67 -0.88
N GLU A 115 9.21 -32.56 -1.43
CA GLU A 115 9.73 -31.42 -0.68
C GLU A 115 8.81 -30.21 -0.85
N ASN A 116 8.24 -29.73 0.26
CA ASN A 116 7.52 -28.46 0.29
C ASN A 116 8.54 -27.32 0.19
N TYR A 117 8.36 -26.41 -0.77
CA TYR A 117 9.20 -25.22 -0.82
C TYR A 117 8.48 -23.99 -0.28
N LEU A 118 9.25 -23.10 0.33
CA LEU A 118 8.76 -21.91 1.01
C LEU A 118 8.62 -20.74 0.03
N LEU A 119 7.42 -20.18 -0.05
CA LEU A 119 7.13 -18.93 -0.75
C LEU A 119 7.00 -17.80 0.27
N TRP A 120 8.02 -16.95 0.34
CA TRP A 120 8.08 -15.79 1.23
C TRP A 120 9.03 -14.73 0.65
N PRO A 121 8.83 -13.44 0.93
CA PRO A 121 7.68 -12.84 1.62
C PRO A 121 6.48 -12.68 0.69
N LEU A 122 5.29 -13.02 1.17
CA LEU A 122 4.05 -12.81 0.42
C LEU A 122 3.20 -11.78 1.15
N LEU A 123 2.99 -10.62 0.53
CA LEU A 123 2.22 -9.53 1.12
C LEU A 123 0.72 -9.81 0.93
N LEU A 124 0.00 -9.92 2.04
CA LEU A 124 -1.43 -10.15 2.12
C LEU A 124 -2.16 -8.84 2.41
N HIS A 125 -2.99 -8.42 1.47
CA HIS A 125 -3.96 -7.34 1.64
C HIS A 125 -5.37 -7.88 1.44
N ILE A 126 -6.25 -7.64 2.41
CA ILE A 126 -7.67 -8.03 2.34
C ILE A 126 -8.46 -6.76 2.04
N LYS A 127 -9.21 -6.77 0.94
CA LYS A 127 -10.09 -5.66 0.55
C LYS A 127 -11.44 -6.21 0.10
N GLY A 128 -12.48 -5.91 0.86
CA GLY A 128 -13.82 -6.46 0.64
C GLY A 128 -13.81 -8.00 0.57
N PRO A 129 -14.37 -8.63 -0.48
CA PRO A 129 -14.40 -10.09 -0.60
C PRO A 129 -13.11 -10.68 -1.21
N TYR A 130 -12.05 -9.89 -1.40
CA TYR A 130 -10.83 -10.31 -2.09
C TYR A 130 -9.62 -10.36 -1.15
N SER A 131 -8.81 -11.39 -1.32
CA SER A 131 -7.46 -11.47 -0.77
C SER A 131 -6.45 -11.24 -1.90
N ILE A 132 -5.62 -10.20 -1.77
CA ILE A 132 -4.61 -9.81 -2.74
C ILE A 132 -3.25 -10.23 -2.17
N LEU A 133 -2.55 -11.06 -2.94
CA LEU A 133 -1.23 -11.58 -2.60
C LEU A 133 -0.20 -10.97 -3.55
N VAL A 134 0.81 -10.31 -3.02
CA VAL A 134 1.91 -9.73 -3.81
C VAL A 134 3.23 -10.35 -3.37
N LEU A 135 3.98 -10.91 -4.32
CA LEU A 135 5.29 -11.50 -4.09
C LEU A 135 6.37 -10.54 -4.60
N PRO A 136 6.95 -9.70 -3.73
CA PRO A 136 8.09 -8.88 -4.10
C PRO A 136 9.36 -9.72 -4.31
N LEU A 137 10.34 -9.12 -4.98
CA LEU A 137 11.71 -9.60 -5.05
C LEU A 137 12.44 -9.17 -3.76
N VAL A 138 13.04 -10.14 -3.10
CA VAL A 138 14.01 -9.93 -2.02
C VAL A 138 15.30 -10.65 -2.39
N GLU A 139 16.39 -10.37 -1.68
CA GLU A 139 17.61 -11.17 -1.82
C GLU A 139 17.46 -12.57 -1.20
N PRO A 140 18.13 -13.60 -1.75
CA PRO A 140 18.05 -14.98 -1.25
C PRO A 140 18.37 -15.13 0.25
N HIS A 141 19.36 -14.38 0.74
CA HIS A 141 19.75 -14.41 2.15
C HIS A 141 18.59 -14.01 3.10
N HIS A 142 17.65 -13.16 2.66
CA HIS A 142 16.48 -12.84 3.47
C HIS A 142 15.54 -14.04 3.61
N LEU A 143 15.29 -14.77 2.52
CA LEU A 143 14.48 -15.99 2.56
C LEU A 143 15.13 -17.07 3.43
N LYS A 144 16.47 -17.21 3.38
CA LYS A 144 17.20 -18.12 4.26
C LYS A 144 17.06 -17.75 5.73
N SER A 145 17.20 -16.46 6.06
CA SER A 145 17.05 -15.97 7.43
C SER A 145 15.64 -16.21 7.94
N TYR A 146 14.61 -15.90 7.15
CA TYR A 146 13.23 -16.22 7.48
C TYR A 146 12.99 -17.74 7.66
N SER A 147 13.54 -18.57 6.78
CA SER A 147 13.43 -20.04 6.87
C SER A 147 14.04 -20.56 8.18
N ARG A 148 15.24 -20.08 8.56
CA ARG A 148 15.87 -20.42 9.84
C ARG A 148 15.03 -20.00 11.03
N MET A 149 14.50 -18.78 11.01
CA MET A 149 13.64 -18.26 12.09
C MET A 149 12.30 -18.98 12.22
N SER A 150 11.67 -19.38 11.11
CA SER A 150 10.39 -20.09 11.11
C SER A 150 10.53 -21.54 11.60
N ASN A 151 11.70 -22.16 11.45
CA ASN A 151 11.97 -23.52 11.94
C ASN A 151 12.33 -23.59 13.43
N ARG A 152 12.45 -22.44 14.12
CA ARG A 152 12.66 -22.39 15.58
C ARG A 152 11.32 -22.50 16.32
N SER A 153 11.34 -23.19 17.45
CA SER A 153 10.19 -23.29 18.38
C SER A 153 10.23 -22.24 19.49
N ASP A 154 11.28 -21.42 19.57
CA ASP A 154 11.42 -20.36 20.56
C ASP A 154 10.87 -19.01 20.05
N CYS A 155 10.67 -18.09 20.98
CA CYS A 155 10.16 -16.73 20.78
C CYS A 155 11.20 -15.76 20.16
N GLY A 156 12.18 -16.26 19.43
CA GLY A 156 13.31 -15.44 18.97
C GLY A 156 14.45 -15.41 20.00
N SER A 157 15.56 -14.81 19.59
CA SER A 157 16.83 -15.00 20.26
C SER A 157 17.01 -14.08 21.48
N ALA A 158 17.83 -14.51 22.44
CA ALA A 158 18.27 -13.70 23.57
C ALA A 158 18.85 -12.35 23.08
N ILE A 159 18.77 -11.32 23.94
CA ILE A 159 19.34 -9.98 23.73
C ILE A 159 20.76 -10.12 23.16
N GLY A 160 20.98 -9.61 21.93
CA GLY A 160 22.29 -9.62 21.26
C GLY A 160 22.47 -10.60 20.09
N ALA A 161 21.39 -11.18 19.55
CA ALA A 161 21.46 -12.00 18.34
C ALA A 161 20.78 -11.33 17.14
N ASP A 162 21.43 -11.46 15.98
CA ASP A 162 21.27 -10.58 14.81
C ASP A 162 19.98 -10.78 13.97
N GLU A 163 19.15 -11.78 14.27
CA GLU A 163 18.05 -12.19 13.37
C GLU A 163 16.68 -12.05 14.04
N ASN A 164 16.06 -10.87 13.91
CA ASN A 164 14.65 -10.65 14.22
C ASN A 164 13.85 -10.31 12.95
N LEU A 165 12.54 -10.56 12.97
CA LEU A 165 11.71 -10.45 11.76
C LEU A 165 11.48 -9.01 11.34
N SER A 166 11.35 -8.10 12.30
CA SER A 166 11.11 -6.69 12.04
C SER A 166 12.33 -6.07 11.36
N SER A 167 13.56 -6.32 11.82
CA SER A 167 14.78 -5.86 11.14
C SER A 167 14.92 -6.45 9.74
N LEU A 168 14.49 -7.70 9.55
CA LEU A 168 14.50 -8.33 8.24
C LEU A 168 13.53 -7.67 7.24
N LEU A 169 12.44 -7.06 7.71
CA LEU A 169 11.37 -6.51 6.88
C LEU A 169 11.42 -4.99 6.72
N LEU A 170 11.75 -4.26 7.79
CA LEU A 170 11.66 -2.78 7.86
C LEU A 170 12.60 -2.09 6.86
N ASP A 171 13.77 -2.67 6.62
CA ASP A 171 14.78 -2.07 5.75
C ASP A 171 14.61 -2.46 4.26
N LEU A 172 13.51 -3.11 3.89
CA LEU A 172 13.29 -3.59 2.52
C LEU A 172 12.32 -2.69 1.75
N PRO A 173 12.81 -1.86 0.80
CA PRO A 173 11.95 -1.05 -0.06
C PRO A 173 10.93 -1.88 -0.86
N SER A 174 11.24 -3.15 -1.11
CA SER A 174 10.36 -4.08 -1.82
C SER A 174 9.13 -4.50 -0.99
N ILE A 175 9.21 -4.45 0.33
CA ILE A 175 8.07 -4.69 1.23
C ILE A 175 7.13 -3.49 1.20
N THR A 176 7.64 -2.29 1.45
CA THR A 176 6.85 -1.05 1.40
C THR A 176 6.23 -0.82 0.02
N GLY A 177 7.03 -0.96 -1.04
CA GLY A 177 6.54 -0.84 -2.41
C GLY A 177 5.51 -1.91 -2.78
N GLY A 178 5.70 -3.14 -2.31
CA GLY A 178 4.74 -4.22 -2.50
C GLY A 178 3.42 -3.98 -1.77
N PHE A 179 3.43 -3.37 -0.58
CA PHE A 179 2.21 -2.96 0.12
C PHE A 179 1.43 -1.92 -0.66
N ASN A 180 2.12 -0.90 -1.19
CA ASN A 180 1.49 0.09 -2.05
C ASN A 180 0.82 -0.56 -3.27
N VAL A 181 1.49 -1.52 -3.91
CA VAL A 181 0.91 -2.33 -5.00
C VAL A 181 -0.36 -3.06 -4.56
N ALA A 182 -0.31 -3.75 -3.41
CA ALA A 182 -1.45 -4.51 -2.90
C ALA A 182 -2.66 -3.62 -2.59
N HIS A 183 -2.43 -2.47 -1.95
CA HIS A 183 -3.46 -1.48 -1.62
C HIS A 183 -4.11 -0.89 -2.88
N THR A 184 -3.29 -0.36 -3.80
CA THR A 184 -3.80 0.21 -5.06
C THR A 184 -4.63 -0.79 -5.85
N ILE A 185 -4.16 -2.05 -5.94
CA ILE A 185 -4.92 -3.11 -6.61
C ILE A 185 -6.25 -3.36 -5.90
N GLY A 186 -6.27 -3.37 -4.55
CA GLY A 186 -7.50 -3.50 -3.77
C GLY A 186 -8.51 -2.40 -4.06
N ASP A 187 -8.07 -1.16 -4.07
CA ASP A 187 -8.91 0.00 -4.36
C ASP A 187 -9.50 -0.07 -5.79
N ILE A 188 -8.70 -0.47 -6.78
CA ILE A 188 -9.16 -0.66 -8.16
C ILE A 188 -10.23 -1.75 -8.25
N ILE A 189 -10.03 -2.89 -7.56
CA ILE A 189 -10.95 -4.02 -7.63
C ILE A 189 -12.31 -3.70 -7.02
N VAL A 190 -12.32 -2.98 -5.90
CA VAL A 190 -13.57 -2.59 -5.21
C VAL A 190 -14.21 -1.36 -5.85
N GLY A 191 -13.51 -0.69 -6.77
CA GLY A 191 -13.99 0.54 -7.41
C GLY A 191 -13.87 1.77 -6.51
N GLU A 192 -13.07 1.68 -5.45
CA GLU A 192 -12.70 2.76 -4.53
C GLU A 192 -11.38 3.41 -4.95
N ALA A 193 -11.07 3.47 -6.25
CA ALA A 193 -9.97 4.30 -6.75
C ALA A 193 -10.37 5.78 -6.55
N MET A 194 -10.35 6.24 -5.30
CA MET A 194 -10.66 7.60 -4.90
C MET A 194 -9.53 8.52 -5.39
N GLU A 195 -9.88 9.77 -5.70
CA GLU A 195 -8.90 10.84 -5.67
C GLU A 195 -8.23 10.81 -4.28
N PRO A 196 -6.91 11.08 -4.15
CA PRO A 196 -6.41 11.48 -2.84
C PRO A 196 -7.25 12.67 -2.39
N GLU A 197 -8.05 12.47 -1.34
CA GLU A 197 -8.97 13.48 -0.83
C GLU A 197 -8.14 14.65 -0.31
N VAL A 198 -7.99 15.67 -1.14
CA VAL A 198 -7.64 16.99 -0.62
C VAL A 198 -8.93 17.54 -0.10
N VAL A 199 -9.10 17.46 1.22
CA VAL A 199 -10.19 18.15 1.92
C VAL A 199 -10.04 19.63 1.60
N VAL A 200 -10.78 20.10 0.60
CA VAL A 200 -11.03 21.53 0.44
C VAL A 200 -12.03 21.85 1.53
N ALA A 201 -11.54 22.14 2.73
CA ALA A 201 -12.35 22.81 3.72
C ALA A 201 -12.78 24.12 3.06
N ALA A 202 -14.02 24.17 2.56
CA ALA A 202 -14.68 25.42 2.29
C ALA A 202 -14.80 26.10 3.65
N ALA A 203 -13.85 26.98 3.97
CA ALA A 203 -13.85 27.74 5.20
C ALA A 203 -15.21 28.45 5.31
N PRO A 204 -16.02 28.21 6.36
CA PRO A 204 -17.00 29.20 6.71
C PRO A 204 -16.23 30.42 7.22
N SER A 205 -16.55 31.55 6.62
CA SER A 205 -16.23 32.90 7.07
C SER A 205 -16.04 32.98 8.59
N VAL A 206 -14.88 33.52 9.00
CA VAL A 206 -14.60 34.07 10.34
C VAL A 206 -15.83 34.74 10.95
N GLY A 207 -16.28 34.24 12.10
CA GLY A 207 -17.30 34.90 12.92
C GLY A 207 -18.04 33.94 13.86
N GLY A 208 -17.63 33.91 15.14
CA GLY A 208 -18.52 33.49 16.24
C GLY A 208 -18.28 32.10 16.83
N LEU A 209 -17.06 31.78 17.26
CA LEU A 209 -16.79 30.59 18.09
C LEU A 209 -16.57 30.92 19.57
N LEU A 210 -16.63 32.21 19.96
CA LEU A 210 -16.40 32.66 21.35
C LEU A 210 -17.65 33.06 22.13
N ASP A 211 -18.84 33.12 21.51
CA ASP A 211 -20.09 33.46 22.22
C ASP A 211 -20.78 32.27 22.90
N SER A 212 -20.26 31.04 22.76
CA SER A 212 -20.93 29.83 23.29
C SER A 212 -20.28 29.17 24.50
N LEU A 213 -19.27 29.78 25.14
CA LEU A 213 -18.57 29.14 26.28
C LEU A 213 -18.50 29.95 27.58
N THR A 214 -19.31 30.99 27.76
CA THR A 214 -19.53 31.60 29.08
C THR A 214 -20.99 31.91 29.33
N GLY A 215 -21.73 30.94 29.87
CA GLY A 215 -23.16 31.08 30.19
C GLY A 215 -23.75 29.90 30.95
N SER A 216 -23.06 29.48 32.01
CA SER A 216 -23.60 28.89 33.25
C SER A 216 -25.03 28.30 33.31
N ILE A 217 -25.09 27.00 33.62
CA ILE A 217 -25.76 26.39 34.80
C ILE A 217 -27.21 26.85 35.16
N GLY A 218 -28.16 25.88 35.09
CA GLY A 218 -29.50 25.88 35.72
C GLY A 218 -30.50 26.80 35.02
N ILE A 219 -31.73 26.43 34.62
CA ILE A 219 -32.87 25.89 35.39
C ILE A 219 -33.97 25.47 34.39
N THR A 220 -34.90 24.63 34.84
CA THR A 220 -36.02 23.99 34.12
C THR A 220 -37.18 24.91 33.68
N GLY A 221 -37.89 24.51 32.60
CA GLY A 221 -39.16 25.08 32.10
C GLY A 221 -38.96 26.33 31.23
N ILE A 222 -39.61 26.57 30.09
CA ILE A 222 -41.01 26.38 29.69
C ILE A 222 -41.08 26.48 28.14
N SER A 223 -42.02 25.73 27.55
CA SER A 223 -42.70 25.92 26.25
C SER A 223 -42.43 27.21 25.45
N ALA A 224 -42.06 27.07 24.16
CA ALA A 224 -42.79 27.72 23.05
C ALA A 224 -42.25 27.35 21.64
N ARG A 225 -43.12 26.68 20.88
CA ARG A 225 -43.50 26.93 19.47
C ARG A 225 -42.44 26.89 18.35
N ALA A 226 -42.63 25.91 17.47
CA ALA A 226 -42.06 25.80 16.14
C ALA A 226 -42.61 26.83 15.13
N LYS A 227 -41.76 27.25 14.17
CA LYS A 227 -42.13 27.41 12.74
C LYS A 227 -40.89 27.40 11.82
N PRO A 228 -41.01 26.88 10.57
CA PRO A 228 -39.89 26.55 9.66
C PRO A 228 -39.69 27.60 8.56
N VAL A 229 -38.68 27.40 7.68
CA VAL A 229 -38.45 27.90 6.28
C VAL A 229 -36.93 28.06 6.06
N ALA A 230 -36.26 27.73 4.95
CA ALA A 230 -36.56 27.00 3.70
C ALA A 230 -35.23 26.53 3.08
N ALA A 231 -35.27 25.42 2.33
CA ALA A 231 -34.15 24.93 1.53
C ALA A 231 -34.07 25.64 0.16
N PRO A 232 -32.87 25.83 -0.43
CA PRO A 232 -32.77 26.37 -1.78
C PRO A 232 -33.14 25.33 -2.84
N LEU A 233 -33.86 25.80 -3.84
CA LEU A 233 -34.41 25.09 -4.99
C LEU A 233 -33.31 24.70 -6.00
N ALA A 234 -33.31 23.44 -6.42
CA ALA A 234 -32.67 22.99 -7.66
C ALA A 234 -33.67 23.16 -8.82
N ALA A 235 -33.24 23.82 -9.89
CA ALA A 235 -34.01 23.95 -11.13
C ALA A 235 -33.77 22.75 -12.05
N SER A 236 -34.88 22.22 -12.54
CA SER A 236 -35.14 21.00 -13.29
C SER A 236 -35.25 21.22 -14.80
N THR A 237 -35.05 20.16 -15.61
CA THR A 237 -35.96 19.75 -16.72
C THR A 237 -35.60 18.32 -17.23
N VAL A 238 -36.43 17.28 -17.05
CA VAL A 238 -37.57 16.74 -17.89
C VAL A 238 -37.07 15.71 -18.93
N SER A 239 -37.60 14.49 -19.15
CA SER A 239 -38.73 13.68 -18.64
C SER A 239 -38.60 12.22 -19.12
N GLY A 240 -38.97 11.20 -18.31
CA GLY A 240 -40.19 10.35 -18.47
C GLY A 240 -39.75 8.88 -18.37
N THR A 241 -40.39 7.92 -17.69
CA THR A 241 -41.79 7.64 -17.35
C THR A 241 -41.87 6.90 -16.00
N ALA A 242 -42.99 7.05 -15.27
CA ALA A 242 -43.29 6.39 -13.99
C ALA A 242 -44.02 5.04 -14.19
N VAL A 243 -43.95 4.12 -13.22
CA VAL A 243 -45.10 3.59 -12.43
C VAL A 243 -44.59 2.70 -11.25
N SER A 244 -44.95 3.15 -10.04
CA SER A 244 -45.36 2.44 -8.80
C SER A 244 -44.50 1.37 -8.11
N GLY A 245 -43.95 1.74 -6.95
CA GLY A 245 -44.44 1.28 -5.63
C GLY A 245 -44.11 -0.14 -5.14
N ALA A 246 -43.06 -0.27 -4.32
CA ALA A 246 -43.02 -1.24 -3.22
C ALA A 246 -42.02 -0.78 -2.14
N ILE A 247 -42.52 -0.61 -0.92
CA ILE A 247 -41.76 -0.35 0.31
C ILE A 247 -40.99 -1.63 0.65
N MET A 248 -39.66 -1.63 0.54
CA MET A 248 -38.82 -2.69 1.13
C MET A 248 -37.45 -2.14 1.55
N SER A 249 -37.26 -2.07 2.87
CA SER A 249 -36.03 -2.42 3.60
C SER A 249 -34.71 -1.87 3.07
N ASP A 250 -34.16 -0.85 3.74
CA ASP A 250 -32.74 -0.50 3.72
C ASP A 250 -31.89 -1.68 4.23
N ALA A 251 -31.42 -2.48 3.30
CA ALA A 251 -30.25 -3.33 3.46
C ALA A 251 -29.30 -2.95 2.32
N PRO A 252 -28.03 -2.61 2.59
CA PRO A 252 -27.09 -2.27 1.53
C PRO A 252 -26.85 -3.54 0.73
N LYS A 253 -27.47 -3.63 -0.45
CA LYS A 253 -27.12 -4.63 -1.46
C LYS A 253 -25.70 -4.32 -1.88
N MET A 254 -24.75 -5.03 -1.28
CA MET A 254 -23.39 -5.20 -1.77
C MET A 254 -23.48 -5.88 -3.13
N GLY A 255 -23.79 -5.10 -4.17
CA GLY A 255 -23.80 -5.53 -5.55
C GLY A 255 -22.36 -5.83 -5.93
N SER A 256 -22.00 -7.12 -5.96
CA SER A 256 -20.69 -7.58 -6.40
C SER A 256 -20.53 -7.26 -7.89
N ARG A 257 -19.97 -6.09 -8.21
CA ARG A 257 -19.50 -5.83 -9.56
C ARG A 257 -18.47 -6.93 -9.88
N PRO A 258 -18.64 -7.68 -10.98
CA PRO A 258 -17.65 -8.68 -11.36
C PRO A 258 -16.30 -8.00 -11.59
N LEU A 259 -15.22 -8.64 -11.12
CA LEU A 259 -13.85 -8.17 -11.27
C LEU A 259 -13.57 -7.86 -12.75
N ASP A 260 -13.29 -6.60 -13.06
CA ASP A 260 -12.89 -6.17 -14.40
C ASP A 260 -11.43 -6.57 -14.66
N LYS A 261 -11.25 -7.80 -15.15
CA LYS A 261 -9.93 -8.39 -15.38
C LYS A 261 -9.16 -7.62 -16.45
N ASP A 262 -9.82 -7.03 -17.44
CA ASP A 262 -9.14 -6.34 -18.53
C ASP A 262 -8.66 -4.95 -18.11
N ALA A 263 -9.48 -4.20 -17.37
CA ALA A 263 -9.04 -2.96 -16.74
C ALA A 263 -7.83 -3.22 -15.82
N LEU A 264 -7.86 -4.29 -15.02
CA LEU A 264 -6.75 -4.65 -14.14
C LEU A 264 -5.47 -5.05 -14.91
N ARG A 265 -5.57 -5.90 -15.94
CA ARG A 265 -4.41 -6.26 -16.81
C ARG A 265 -3.80 -5.03 -17.44
N SER A 266 -4.67 -4.17 -17.96
CA SER A 266 -4.30 -2.93 -18.61
C SER A 266 -3.59 -2.03 -17.62
N PHE A 267 -4.14 -1.82 -16.41
CA PHE A 267 -3.53 -1.01 -15.36
C PHE A 267 -2.13 -1.54 -15.00
N ILE A 268 -2.03 -2.82 -14.61
CA ILE A 268 -0.76 -3.46 -14.23
C ILE A 268 0.30 -3.33 -15.31
N SER A 269 -0.09 -3.48 -16.59
CA SER A 269 0.87 -3.39 -17.70
C SER A 269 1.44 -1.97 -17.88
N SER A 270 0.67 -0.95 -17.52
CA SER A 270 1.08 0.45 -17.60
C SER A 270 1.80 0.94 -16.34
N SER A 271 1.31 0.55 -15.16
CA SER A 271 1.85 0.98 -13.86
C SER A 271 3.10 0.21 -13.45
N MET A 272 3.22 -1.06 -13.86
CA MET A 272 4.29 -1.96 -13.44
C MET A 272 4.95 -2.69 -14.63
N PRO A 273 5.48 -1.98 -15.64
CA PRO A 273 6.13 -2.62 -16.78
C PRO A 273 7.28 -3.50 -16.29
N PHE A 274 7.32 -4.73 -16.79
CA PHE A 274 8.30 -5.76 -16.41
C PHE A 274 8.40 -6.01 -14.90
N GLY A 275 7.34 -5.73 -14.13
CA GLY A 275 7.27 -5.97 -12.69
C GLY A 275 7.94 -4.88 -11.85
N THR A 276 8.24 -3.71 -12.42
CA THR A 276 8.77 -2.56 -11.68
C THR A 276 7.66 -1.54 -11.48
N PRO A 277 7.15 -1.33 -10.26
CA PRO A 277 6.17 -0.27 -10.01
C PRO A 277 6.74 1.11 -10.31
N LEU A 278 6.10 1.86 -11.21
CA LEU A 278 6.51 3.20 -11.63
C LEU A 278 5.50 4.25 -11.19
N ASP A 279 4.24 4.09 -11.59
CA ASP A 279 3.13 4.97 -11.20
C ASP A 279 1.92 4.14 -10.81
N MET A 280 1.58 4.16 -9.52
CA MET A 280 0.43 3.44 -8.97
C MET A 280 -0.84 4.29 -8.93
N SER A 281 -0.83 5.53 -9.42
CA SER A 281 -2.03 6.35 -9.52
C SER A 281 -2.94 5.83 -10.63
N PHE A 282 -4.06 5.20 -10.26
CA PHE A 282 -5.07 4.72 -11.21
C PHE A 282 -5.58 5.83 -12.14
N LEU A 283 -5.78 7.04 -11.61
CA LEU A 283 -6.24 8.19 -12.38
C LEU A 283 -5.21 8.64 -13.40
N ASN A 284 -3.92 8.71 -13.03
CA ASN A 284 -2.86 9.05 -13.98
C ASN A 284 -2.79 8.02 -15.12
N ILE A 285 -2.79 6.73 -14.77
CA ILE A 285 -2.73 5.65 -15.76
C ILE A 285 -3.97 5.65 -16.67
N SER A 286 -5.15 5.93 -16.11
CA SER A 286 -6.39 6.03 -16.87
C SER A 286 -6.37 7.25 -17.79
N ALA A 287 -5.94 8.41 -17.30
CA ALA A 287 -5.78 9.62 -18.09
C ALA A 287 -4.82 9.40 -19.26
N ILE A 288 -3.64 8.83 -19.01
CA ILE A 288 -2.64 8.50 -20.06
C ILE A 288 -3.26 7.63 -21.17
N LYS A 289 -4.12 6.68 -20.82
CA LYS A 289 -4.78 5.81 -21.80
C LYS A 289 -5.87 6.53 -22.59
N THR A 290 -6.67 7.35 -21.92
CA THR A 290 -7.78 8.06 -22.55
C THR A 290 -7.27 9.18 -23.46
N THR A 291 -6.25 9.93 -23.04
CA THR A 291 -5.72 11.06 -23.80
C THR A 291 -4.59 10.67 -24.75
N GLY A 292 -3.93 9.53 -24.50
CA GLY A 292 -2.76 9.08 -25.25
C GLY A 292 -1.56 10.02 -25.15
N PHE A 293 -0.48 9.67 -25.85
CA PHE A 293 0.49 10.64 -26.33
C PHE A 293 -0.05 11.15 -27.68
N SER A 294 -0.61 12.36 -27.71
CA SER A 294 -0.97 12.96 -29.00
C SER A 294 0.30 13.12 -29.84
N SER A 295 0.25 12.84 -31.15
CA SER A 295 1.36 13.16 -32.06
C SER A 295 1.65 14.66 -32.14
N ALA A 296 0.74 15.51 -31.64
CA ALA A 296 0.93 16.95 -31.46
C ALA A 296 1.58 17.33 -30.11
N ASP A 297 1.77 16.37 -29.21
CA ASP A 297 2.39 16.51 -27.88
C ASP A 297 3.74 15.79 -27.82
N VAL A 298 4.49 15.78 -28.92
CA VAL A 298 5.90 15.35 -28.89
C VAL A 298 6.66 16.36 -28.03
N PRO A 299 7.32 15.93 -26.94
CA PRO A 299 8.16 16.83 -26.16
C PRO A 299 9.18 17.47 -27.11
N PRO A 300 9.44 18.78 -27.02
CA PRO A 300 10.50 19.41 -27.79
C PRO A 300 11.77 18.58 -27.65
N ALA A 301 12.41 18.21 -28.77
CA ALA A 301 13.52 17.24 -28.81
C ALA A 301 14.70 17.58 -27.87
N GLU A 302 14.75 18.82 -27.38
CA GLU A 302 15.78 19.33 -26.47
C GLU A 302 15.50 19.06 -24.98
N ARG A 303 14.29 18.65 -24.57
CA ARG A 303 13.96 18.36 -23.16
C ARG A 303 13.60 16.89 -22.96
N LYS A 304 14.48 16.16 -22.26
CA LYS A 304 14.18 14.79 -21.77
C LYS A 304 12.98 14.84 -20.83
N GLN A 305 11.83 14.38 -21.29
CA GLN A 305 10.66 14.26 -20.46
C GLN A 305 10.93 13.26 -19.33
N PRO A 306 10.68 13.62 -18.05
CA PRO A 306 10.94 12.73 -16.95
C PRO A 306 9.92 11.57 -16.93
N ALA A 307 10.38 10.38 -16.55
CA ALA A 307 9.55 9.17 -16.51
C ALA A 307 8.29 9.30 -15.63
N TRP A 308 8.30 10.22 -14.66
CA TRP A 308 7.18 10.49 -13.75
C TRP A 308 6.13 11.46 -14.31
N LYS A 309 6.39 12.19 -15.41
CA LYS A 309 5.41 13.06 -16.09
C LYS A 309 5.32 12.72 -17.58
N PRO A 310 4.73 11.57 -17.94
CA PRO A 310 4.68 11.09 -19.31
C PRO A 310 3.71 11.86 -20.22
N TYR A 311 2.82 12.70 -19.69
CA TYR A 311 1.93 13.54 -20.50
C TYR A 311 2.03 15.01 -20.10
N LEU A 312 1.77 15.89 -21.06
CA LEU A 312 1.68 17.33 -20.84
C LEU A 312 0.24 17.66 -20.47
N TYR A 313 0.04 18.18 -19.27
CA TYR A 313 -1.26 18.72 -18.87
C TYR A 313 -1.63 19.87 -19.82
N ARG A 314 -2.90 19.93 -20.24
CA ARG A 314 -3.49 21.03 -21.00
C ARG A 314 -4.76 21.46 -20.28
N GLY A 315 -4.87 22.73 -19.92
CA GLY A 315 -6.01 23.22 -19.14
C GLY A 315 -5.66 24.35 -18.18
N LYS A 316 -6.60 24.66 -17.28
CA LYS A 316 -6.43 25.75 -16.32
C LYS A 316 -5.33 25.40 -15.33
N GLN A 317 -4.26 26.17 -15.37
CA GLN A 317 -3.10 25.92 -14.52
C GLN A 317 -3.39 26.21 -13.05
N ARG A 318 -3.00 25.29 -12.16
CA ARG A 318 -3.17 25.41 -10.70
C ARG A 318 -2.15 24.56 -9.97
N ILE A 319 -1.70 25.06 -8.82
CA ILE A 319 -0.90 24.28 -7.86
C ILE A 319 -1.65 24.29 -6.53
N LEU A 320 -1.81 23.12 -5.92
CA LEU A 320 -2.44 22.95 -4.63
C LEU A 320 -1.47 22.21 -3.71
N PHE A 321 -1.13 22.83 -2.59
CA PHE A 321 -0.35 22.20 -1.54
C PHE A 321 -1.27 21.84 -0.38
N THR A 322 -1.07 20.66 0.20
CA THR A 322 -1.75 20.22 1.43
C THR A 322 -0.69 19.73 2.39
N ILE A 323 -0.69 20.27 3.60
CA ILE A 323 0.27 19.92 4.65
C ILE A 323 -0.52 19.20 5.74
N TYR A 324 -0.08 17.99 6.06
CA TYR A 324 -0.62 17.17 7.13
C TYR A 324 0.44 17.03 8.21
N ASP A 325 0.09 17.34 9.45
CA ASP A 325 0.93 17.04 10.60
C ASP A 325 0.21 16.05 11.50
N THR A 326 0.93 15.01 11.92
CA THR A 326 0.44 13.99 12.85
C THR A 326 1.33 14.01 14.08
N VAL A 327 0.71 14.24 15.23
CA VAL A 327 1.37 14.19 16.55
C VAL A 327 1.18 12.79 17.11
N HIS A 328 2.27 12.06 17.28
CA HIS A 328 2.30 10.79 17.98
C HIS A 328 2.74 11.05 19.41
N ALA A 329 1.88 10.74 20.38
CA ALA A 329 2.20 10.87 21.79
C ALA A 329 1.93 9.53 22.49
N ALA A 330 2.90 9.06 23.26
CA ALA A 330 2.77 7.91 24.13
C ALA A 330 3.12 8.35 25.55
N MET A 331 2.11 8.36 26.41
CA MET A 331 2.28 8.68 27.83
C MET A 331 2.38 7.38 28.62
N TYR A 332 3.46 7.23 29.36
CA TYR A 332 3.73 6.11 30.23
C TYR A 332 3.55 6.58 31.67
N ASP A 333 2.53 6.06 32.35
CA ASP A 333 2.27 6.32 33.77
C ASP A 333 3.25 5.51 34.65
N ARG A 334 4.55 5.64 34.38
CA ARG A 334 5.64 4.94 35.06
C ARG A 334 6.86 5.85 35.13
N ASP A 335 7.39 6.04 36.34
CA ASP A 335 8.54 6.91 36.59
C ASP A 335 9.82 6.50 35.84
N GLU A 336 9.95 5.21 35.47
CA GLU A 336 11.14 4.70 34.78
C GLU A 336 11.09 4.81 33.25
N ILE A 337 9.91 5.06 32.66
CA ILE A 337 9.75 5.13 31.20
C ILE A 337 9.30 6.55 30.86
N PRO A 338 10.14 7.36 30.19
CA PRO A 338 9.75 8.71 29.83
C PRO A 338 8.64 8.69 28.78
N ASP A 339 7.70 9.62 28.93
CA ASP A 339 6.74 9.94 27.87
C ASP A 339 7.47 10.27 26.56
N SER A 340 6.88 9.86 25.45
CA SER A 340 7.42 10.11 24.12
C SER A 340 6.46 10.95 23.31
N ILE A 341 6.99 11.95 22.61
CA ILE A 341 6.27 12.74 21.62
C ILE A 341 7.10 12.82 20.35
N THR A 342 6.51 12.44 19.22
CA THR A 342 7.10 12.60 17.90
C THR A 342 6.09 13.24 16.95
N ILE A 343 6.58 14.02 16.00
CA ILE A 343 5.73 14.71 15.01
C ILE A 343 6.16 14.22 13.64
N SER A 344 5.22 13.70 12.87
CA SER A 344 5.44 13.35 11.47
C SER A 344 4.58 14.25 10.59
N GLY A 345 5.21 14.89 9.59
CA GLY A 345 4.54 15.75 8.62
C GLY A 345 4.56 15.15 7.21
N GLN A 346 3.57 15.49 6.39
CA GLN A 346 3.50 15.17 4.97
C GLN A 346 3.09 16.42 4.17
N VAL A 347 3.82 16.73 3.11
CA VAL A 347 3.45 17.77 2.14
C VAL A 347 3.04 17.09 0.83
N ASN A 348 1.77 17.23 0.47
CA ASN A 348 1.21 16.76 -0.79
C ASN A 348 1.08 17.92 -1.77
N CYS A 349 1.53 17.72 -3.02
CA CYS A 349 1.46 18.72 -4.08
C CYS A 349 0.69 18.18 -5.29
N ARG A 350 -0.41 18.84 -5.64
CA ARG A 350 -1.12 18.63 -6.91
C ARG A 350 -0.78 19.79 -7.84
N ALA A 351 0.04 19.50 -8.86
CA ALA A 351 0.48 20.47 -9.85
C ALA A 351 -0.19 20.22 -11.21
N GLU A 352 -1.26 20.95 -11.48
CA GLU A 352 -1.93 21.01 -12.78
C GLU A 352 -1.24 22.09 -13.63
N LEU A 353 -0.08 21.76 -14.19
CA LEU A 353 0.77 22.73 -14.90
C LEU A 353 1.08 22.27 -16.32
N GLU A 354 0.85 23.16 -17.28
CA GLU A 354 1.21 22.94 -18.69
C GLU A 354 2.73 22.88 -18.87
N GLY A 355 3.18 22.03 -19.79
CA GLY A 355 4.61 21.81 -20.02
C GLY A 355 5.31 21.07 -18.86
N LEU A 356 6.60 21.38 -18.68
CA LEU A 356 7.47 20.79 -17.65
C LEU A 356 8.13 21.91 -16.82
N PRO A 357 7.38 22.69 -16.03
CA PRO A 357 7.96 23.72 -15.17
C PRO A 357 8.60 23.09 -13.92
N ASP A 358 9.72 23.66 -13.50
CA ASP A 358 10.31 23.36 -12.20
C ASP A 358 9.48 24.04 -11.10
N VAL A 359 9.02 23.26 -10.13
CA VAL A 359 8.27 23.77 -8.96
C VAL A 359 9.18 23.72 -7.75
N LEU A 360 9.36 24.87 -7.09
CA LEU A 360 10.14 24.99 -5.87
C LEU A 360 9.20 25.25 -4.69
N PHE A 361 9.31 24.46 -3.64
CA PHE A 361 8.57 24.64 -2.40
C PHE A 361 9.55 24.91 -1.26
N PRO A 362 9.75 26.17 -0.85
CA PRO A 362 10.68 26.51 0.21
C PRO A 362 10.11 26.09 1.58
N LEU A 363 10.82 25.19 2.25
CA LEU A 363 10.58 24.86 3.65
C LEU A 363 11.53 25.68 4.52
N THR A 364 10.97 26.43 5.47
CA THR A 364 11.73 27.25 6.42
C THR A 364 11.71 26.60 7.80
N GLY A 365 12.74 26.85 8.61
CA GLY A 365 12.80 26.38 10.01
C GLY A 365 13.19 24.91 10.19
N LEU A 366 13.54 24.17 9.12
CA LEU A 366 13.99 22.77 9.23
C LEU A 366 15.30 22.64 10.03
N ASP A 367 16.16 23.65 9.94
CA ASP A 367 17.40 23.79 10.71
C ASP A 367 17.13 23.88 12.23
N THR A 368 16.04 24.56 12.60
CA THR A 368 15.60 24.66 14.00
C THR A 368 14.82 23.44 14.47
N ALA A 369 14.15 22.72 13.57
CA ALA A 369 13.21 21.66 13.88
C ALA A 369 13.85 20.28 14.18
N ARG A 370 15.19 20.16 14.16
CA ARG A 370 15.92 18.87 14.35
C ARG A 370 15.27 17.71 13.60
N VAL A 371 15.09 17.89 12.29
CA VAL A 371 14.41 16.90 11.46
C VAL A 371 15.18 15.58 11.45
N GLU A 372 14.58 14.53 11.99
CA GLU A 372 15.21 13.20 12.09
C GLU A 372 15.29 12.49 10.74
N SER A 373 14.26 12.63 9.90
CA SER A 373 14.17 11.97 8.59
C SER A 373 13.33 12.78 7.61
N LEU A 374 13.74 12.78 6.33
CA LEU A 374 13.00 13.35 5.21
C LEU A 374 12.95 12.34 4.08
N SER A 375 11.76 12.14 3.54
CA SER A 375 11.52 11.28 2.38
C SER A 375 10.88 12.08 1.26
N PHE A 376 11.29 11.78 0.02
CA PHE A 376 10.91 12.52 -1.17
C PHE A 376 10.27 11.57 -2.20
N THR A 377 9.25 12.05 -2.91
CA THR A 377 8.70 11.34 -4.07
C THR A 377 9.66 11.46 -5.26
N LEU A 378 9.60 10.54 -6.23
CA LEU A 378 10.54 10.50 -7.36
C LEU A 378 10.59 11.78 -8.21
N CYS A 379 9.53 12.60 -8.17
CA CYS A 379 9.47 13.87 -8.89
C CYS A 379 10.15 15.03 -8.14
N SER A 380 10.60 14.80 -6.91
CA SER A 380 11.22 15.81 -6.07
C SER A 380 12.69 15.50 -5.83
N SER A 381 13.51 16.56 -5.80
CA SER A 381 14.92 16.48 -5.40
C SER A 381 15.16 17.57 -4.37
N SER A 382 15.84 17.24 -3.28
CA SER A 382 16.32 18.26 -2.35
C SER A 382 17.57 18.91 -2.95
N ARG A 383 17.55 20.24 -3.10
CA ARG A 383 18.76 21.03 -3.22
C ARG A 383 18.88 21.84 -1.94
N ALA A 384 19.83 21.45 -1.10
CA ALA A 384 20.24 22.29 0.01
C ALA A 384 20.94 23.53 -0.58
N TRP A 385 20.32 24.69 -0.46
CA TRP A 385 21.02 25.96 -0.65
C TRP A 385 21.88 26.15 0.60
N ARG A 386 23.21 26.14 0.43
CA ARG A 386 24.14 26.60 1.47
C ARG A 386 24.18 28.11 1.49
#